data_AF-I3E9E6-F1
#
_entry.id   AF-I3E9E6-F1
#
_cell.length_a   1.000
_cell.length_b   1.000
_cell.length_c   1.000
_cell.angle_alpha   90.00
_cell.angle_beta   90.00
_cell.angle_gamma   90.00
#
_symmetry.space_group_name_H-M   'P 1'
#
loop_
_entity.id
_entity.type
_entity.pdbx_description
1 polymer ?
#
loop_
_entity_poly.entity_id
_entity_poly.type
_entity_poly.pdbx_seq_one_letter_code
_entity_poly.pdbx_strand_id
1 'polypeptide(L)'
;MDIDLELQEKEIFREVIWEGNFEQIAIWTDGEWSVKDSIHYEHRSKEEQPIYVIQQSNIFDGDFSEERIDFLITQIENLLNSKKSLMITSKSIVPDDILTV
;
A
#
# COMPACT_ATOMS: atom_id res chain seq x y z
N MET A 1 8.87 -18.44 5.15
CA MET A 1 8.24 -18.29 3.83
C MET A 1 7.93 -16.81 3.71
N ASP A 2 8.91 -16.09 3.21
CA ASP A 2 8.89 -14.65 3.02
C ASP A 2 8.05 -14.39 1.77
N ILE A 3 6.74 -14.23 1.98
CA ILE A 3 5.84 -13.82 0.90
C ILE A 3 6.08 -12.32 0.75
N ASP A 4 6.84 -11.94 -0.27
CA ASP A 4 7.02 -10.56 -0.67
C ASP A 4 5.65 -10.03 -1.10
N LEU A 5 5.18 -8.95 -0.46
CA LEU A 5 3.87 -8.40 -0.73
C LEU A 5 4.01 -7.30 -1.77
N GLU A 6 3.49 -7.57 -2.96
CA GLU A 6 3.62 -6.71 -4.13
C GLU A 6 2.34 -5.90 -4.36
N LEU A 7 2.49 -4.71 -4.94
CA LEU A 7 1.36 -3.92 -5.39
C LEU A 7 0.59 -4.71 -6.46
N GLN A 8 -0.73 -4.84 -6.31
CA GLN A 8 -1.56 -5.50 -7.30
C GLN A 8 -1.71 -4.62 -8.54
N GLU A 9 -1.89 -5.21 -9.72
CA GLU A 9 -2.17 -4.47 -10.96
C GLU A 9 -1.16 -3.34 -11.27
N LYS A 10 0.14 -3.59 -11.05
CA LYS A 10 1.22 -2.59 -11.21
C LYS A 10 1.20 -1.88 -12.57
N GLU A 11 0.87 -2.61 -13.62
CA GLU A 11 0.76 -2.07 -14.98
C GLU A 11 -0.34 -0.99 -15.04
N ILE A 12 -1.52 -1.29 -14.52
CA ILE A 12 -2.66 -0.36 -14.47
C ILE A 12 -2.34 0.81 -13.54
N PHE A 13 -1.72 0.55 -12.40
CA PHE A 13 -1.29 1.59 -11.47
C PHE A 13 -0.33 2.57 -12.14
N ARG A 14 0.66 2.06 -12.88
CA ARG A 14 1.61 2.85 -13.64
C ARG A 14 0.90 3.67 -14.70
N GLU A 15 -0.03 3.09 -15.44
CA GLU A 15 -0.81 3.81 -16.44
C GLU A 15 -1.63 4.94 -15.81
N VAL A 16 -2.33 4.68 -14.70
CA VAL A 16 -3.11 5.71 -13.99
C VAL A 16 -2.22 6.86 -13.53
N ILE A 17 -1.03 6.54 -12.97
CA ILE A 17 -0.08 7.59 -12.58
C ILE A 17 0.45 8.35 -13.79
N TRP A 18 0.80 7.63 -14.86
CA TRP A 18 1.31 8.18 -16.11
C TRP A 18 0.32 9.12 -16.81
N GLU A 19 -0.95 8.73 -16.87
CA GLU A 19 -2.02 9.56 -17.42
C GLU A 19 -2.25 10.82 -16.57
N GLY A 20 -1.91 10.77 -15.28
CA GLY A 20 -2.12 11.89 -14.37
C GLY A 20 -3.58 12.20 -14.09
N ASN A 21 -4.49 11.31 -14.48
CA ASN A 21 -5.92 11.51 -14.36
C ASN A 21 -6.46 10.93 -13.03
N PHE A 22 -5.92 11.42 -11.93
CA PHE A 22 -6.32 11.04 -10.58
C PHE A 22 -6.14 12.23 -9.64
N GLU A 23 -7.04 12.40 -8.67
CA GLU A 23 -6.80 13.37 -7.59
C GLU A 23 -5.88 12.78 -6.51
N GLN A 24 -6.16 11.54 -6.11
CA GLN A 24 -5.46 10.86 -5.03
C GLN A 24 -5.57 9.35 -5.21
N ILE A 25 -4.53 8.59 -4.86
CA ILE A 25 -4.51 7.13 -4.87
C ILE A 25 -4.26 6.65 -3.45
N ALA A 26 -5.15 5.81 -2.93
CA ALA A 26 -4.97 5.10 -1.67
C ALA A 26 -4.41 3.71 -1.92
N ILE A 27 -3.49 3.26 -1.06
CA ILE A 27 -2.97 1.89 -1.03
C ILE A 27 -3.20 1.28 0.35
N TRP A 28 -3.63 0.03 0.38
CA TRP A 28 -3.92 -0.75 1.60
C TRP A 28 -2.83 -1.81 1.86
N THR A 29 -2.86 -2.39 3.07
CA THR A 29 -1.86 -3.39 3.51
C THR A 29 -1.84 -4.67 2.69
N ASP A 30 -2.86 -4.95 1.89
CA ASP A 30 -2.96 -6.17 1.07
C ASP A 30 -2.37 -5.98 -0.34
N GLY A 31 -1.80 -4.80 -0.63
CA GLY A 31 -1.30 -4.45 -1.96
C GLY A 31 -2.38 -3.95 -2.93
N GLU A 32 -3.64 -3.93 -2.50
CA GLU A 32 -4.72 -3.25 -3.22
C GLU A 32 -4.56 -1.73 -3.18
N TRP A 33 -5.01 -1.08 -4.24
CA TRP A 33 -5.02 0.37 -4.38
C TRP A 33 -6.26 0.86 -5.11
N SER A 34 -6.60 2.14 -4.93
CA SER A 34 -7.77 2.72 -5.56
C SER A 34 -7.65 4.24 -5.68
N VAL A 35 -8.34 4.82 -6.65
CA VAL A 35 -8.30 6.26 -6.95
C VAL A 35 -9.47 6.96 -6.25
N LYS A 36 -9.22 8.11 -5.63
CA LYS A 36 -10.25 9.01 -5.10
C LYS A 36 -11.15 9.43 -6.27
N ASP A 37 -12.46 9.30 -6.07
CA ASP A 37 -13.54 9.32 -7.09
C ASP A 37 -13.89 7.95 -7.73
N SER A 38 -13.20 6.87 -7.36
CA SER A 38 -13.64 5.50 -7.68
C SER A 38 -14.59 4.93 -6.62
N ILE A 39 -15.62 4.20 -7.07
CA ILE A 39 -16.57 3.48 -6.20
C ILE A 39 -15.83 2.57 -5.19
N HIS A 40 -14.74 1.94 -5.63
CA HIS A 40 -13.90 1.06 -4.81
C HIS A 40 -13.18 1.82 -3.67
N TYR A 41 -12.70 3.04 -3.93
CA TYR A 41 -12.03 3.87 -2.94
C TYR A 41 -12.98 4.29 -1.81
N GLU A 42 -14.20 4.71 -2.16
CA GLU A 42 -15.22 5.12 -1.18
C GLU A 42 -15.70 3.95 -0.31
N HIS A 43 -15.75 2.75 -0.89
CA HIS A 43 -16.15 1.54 -0.16
C HIS A 43 -15.10 1.18 0.90
N ARG A 44 -13.84 1.00 0.47
CA ARG A 44 -12.73 0.66 1.37
C ARG A 44 -12.47 1.73 2.42
N SER A 45 -12.53 3.01 2.07
CA SER A 45 -12.32 4.10 3.05
C SER A 45 -13.29 4.07 4.23
N LYS A 46 -14.47 3.44 4.08
CA LYS A 46 -15.45 3.28 5.17
C LYS A 46 -15.15 2.08 6.07
N GLU A 47 -14.43 1.08 5.57
CA GLU A 47 -14.12 -0.16 6.30
C GLU A 47 -12.70 -0.16 6.87
N GLU A 48 -11.73 0.41 6.14
CA GLU A 48 -10.31 0.35 6.45
C GLU A 48 -9.58 1.64 6.04
N GLN A 49 -8.61 2.07 6.85
CA GLN A 49 -7.77 3.23 6.52
C GLN A 49 -6.61 2.80 5.60
N PRO A 50 -6.34 3.56 4.52
CA PRO A 50 -5.20 3.30 3.66
C PRO A 50 -3.88 3.55 4.42
N ILE A 51 -2.86 2.76 4.09
CA ILE A 51 -1.53 2.90 4.71
C ILE A 51 -0.65 3.91 4.01
N TYR A 52 -0.97 4.18 2.74
CA TYR A 52 -0.25 5.13 1.93
C TYR A 52 -1.23 5.84 1.00
N VAL A 53 -1.02 7.13 0.82
CA VAL A 53 -1.89 8.00 0.04
C VAL A 53 -1.01 8.86 -0.84
N ILE A 54 -1.16 8.70 -2.15
CA ILE A 54 -0.49 9.49 -3.18
C ILE A 54 -1.44 10.59 -3.59
N GLN A 55 -0.98 11.83 -3.62
CA GLN A 55 -1.74 12.96 -4.14
C GLN A 55 -1.14 13.40 -5.46
N GLN A 56 -1.98 13.78 -6.42
CA GLN A 56 -1.53 14.25 -7.73
C GLN A 56 -0.52 15.39 -7.59
N SER A 57 -0.78 16.36 -6.70
CA SER A 57 0.13 17.48 -6.44
C SER A 57 1.52 17.01 -6.03
N ASN A 58 1.66 15.93 -5.25
CA ASN A 58 2.98 15.43 -4.82
C ASN A 58 3.78 14.81 -5.98
N ILE A 59 3.09 14.39 -7.04
CA ILE A 59 3.66 13.74 -8.21
C ILE A 59 3.97 14.76 -9.30
N PHE A 60 3.08 15.74 -9.49
CA PHE A 60 3.09 16.70 -10.60
C PHE A 60 3.68 18.08 -10.26
N ASP A 61 4.11 18.34 -9.02
CA ASP A 61 4.84 19.58 -8.66
C ASP A 61 6.29 19.65 -9.20
N GLY A 62 6.72 18.74 -10.07
CA GLY A 62 8.10 18.69 -10.60
C GLY A 62 8.26 17.90 -11.90
N ASP A 63 9.52 17.53 -12.23
CA ASP A 63 9.88 16.68 -13.37
C ASP A 63 9.23 15.29 -13.22
N PHE A 64 8.06 15.14 -13.84
CA PHE A 64 7.35 13.88 -13.92
C PHE A 64 8.05 12.97 -14.92
N SER A 65 8.76 11.97 -14.41
CA SER A 65 9.52 11.00 -15.21
C SER A 65 9.15 9.57 -14.84
N GLU A 66 9.34 8.66 -15.80
CA GLU A 66 9.13 7.22 -15.61
C GLU A 66 9.92 6.67 -14.41
N GLU A 67 11.14 7.17 -14.21
CA GLU A 67 12.00 6.81 -13.07
C GLU A 67 11.36 7.15 -11.71
N ARG A 68 10.57 8.22 -11.62
CA ARG A 68 9.85 8.55 -10.39
C ARG A 68 8.71 7.60 -10.12
N ILE A 69 8.01 7.14 -11.17
CA ILE A 69 6.92 6.17 -11.02
C ILE A 69 7.48 4.84 -10.52
N ASP A 70 8.60 4.40 -11.10
CA ASP A 70 9.28 3.17 -10.70
C ASP A 70 9.78 3.26 -9.24
N PHE A 71 10.34 4.41 -8.87
CA PHE A 71 10.73 4.69 -7.48
C PHE A 71 9.53 4.65 -6.53
N LEU A 72 8.37 5.22 -6.92
CA LEU A 72 7.16 5.21 -6.11
C LEU A 72 6.63 3.78 -5.89
N ILE A 73 6.58 2.98 -6.96
CA ILE A 73 6.17 1.58 -6.87
C ILE A 73 7.10 0.86 -5.88
N THR A 74 8.41 0.99 -6.06
CA THR A 74 9.41 0.39 -5.17
C THR A 74 9.24 0.83 -3.71
N GLN A 75 8.92 2.11 -3.46
CA GLN A 75 8.66 2.61 -2.10
C GLN A 75 7.42 1.97 -1.48
N ILE A 76 6.35 1.82 -2.26
CA ILE A 76 5.09 1.20 -1.80
C ILE A 76 5.33 -0.27 -1.45
N GLU A 77 6.05 -1.01 -2.29
CA GLU A 77 6.38 -2.42 -2.04
C GLU A 77 7.24 -2.59 -0.79
N ASN A 78 8.25 -1.73 -0.61
CA ASN A 78 9.02 -1.72 0.63
C ASN A 78 8.15 -1.43 1.86
N LEU A 79 7.15 -0.56 1.72
CA LEU A 79 6.19 -0.23 2.78
C LEU A 79 5.28 -1.43 3.13
N LEU A 80 4.76 -2.11 2.13
CA LEU A 80 3.93 -3.32 2.27
C LEU A 80 4.71 -4.41 3.01
N ASN A 81 5.95 -4.68 2.57
CA ASN A 81 6.84 -5.65 3.19
C ASN A 81 7.27 -5.26 4.61
N SER A 82 7.51 -3.97 4.86
CA SER A 82 7.88 -3.47 6.20
C SER A 82 6.75 -3.60 7.22
N LYS A 83 5.50 -3.33 6.82
CA LYS A 83 4.34 -3.48 7.71
C LYS A 83 4.01 -4.93 8.04
N LYS A 84 4.27 -5.86 7.12
CA LYS A 84 4.13 -7.29 7.40
C LYS A 84 5.03 -7.72 8.54
N SER A 85 6.29 -7.25 8.55
CA SER A 85 7.28 -7.56 9.60
C SER A 85 6.78 -7.22 11.02
N LEU A 86 5.98 -6.15 11.17
CA LEU A 86 5.37 -5.74 12.44
C LEU A 86 4.15 -6.59 12.86
N MET A 87 3.42 -7.18 11.92
CA MET A 87 2.30 -8.08 12.24
C MET A 87 2.76 -9.47 12.68
N ILE A 88 3.91 -9.96 12.20
CA ILE A 88 4.46 -11.28 12.60
C ILE A 88 5.02 -11.26 14.03
N THR A 89 5.44 -10.09 14.53
CA THR A 89 5.99 -9.93 15.89
C THR A 89 4.93 -9.72 16.97
N SER A 90 3.66 -9.51 16.58
CA SER A 90 2.55 -9.27 17.53
C SER A 90 1.78 -10.53 17.92
N LYS A 91 2.17 -11.73 17.44
CA LYS A 91 1.67 -12.99 18.01
C LYS A 91 2.42 -13.26 19.31
N SER A 92 2.09 -12.46 20.33
CA SER A 92 2.53 -12.68 21.70
C SER A 92 2.12 -14.10 22.07
N ILE A 93 3.15 -14.92 22.23
CA ILE A 93 3.12 -16.26 22.77
C ILE A 93 2.36 -16.16 24.10
N VAL A 94 1.18 -16.77 24.18
CA VAL A 94 0.66 -17.18 25.48
C VAL A 94 1.47 -18.40 25.88
N PRO A 95 2.36 -18.34 26.88
CA PRO A 95 2.87 -19.55 27.48
C PRO A 95 1.74 -20.11 28.35
N ASP A 96 0.90 -20.98 27.80
CA ASP A 96 -0.02 -21.81 28.60
C ASP A 96 0.73 -23.01 29.20
N ASP A 97 1.95 -22.75 29.68
CA ASP A 97 2.77 -23.67 30.45
C ASP A 97 2.96 -23.06 31.84
N ILE A 98 1.86 -23.01 32.59
CA ILE A 98 1.89 -23.03 34.05
C ILE A 98 1.46 -24.43 34.46
N LEU A 99 2.37 -25.37 34.30
CA LEU A 99 2.40 -26.59 35.09
C LEU A 99 2.78 -26.20 36.52
N THR A 100 1.94 -26.45 37.53
CA THR A 100 2.36 -26.76 38.93
C THR A 100 1.16 -27.23 39.77
N VAL A 101 1.27 -28.49 40.20
CA VAL A 101 0.61 -29.30 41.27
C VAL A 101 -0.86 -29.73 41.17
#